data_AF-A0A2Z6P6M8-F1
#
_entry.id   AF-A0A2Z6P6M8-F1
#
_cell.length_a   1.000
_cell.length_b   1.000
_cell.length_c   1.000
_cell.angle_alpha   90.00
_cell.angle_beta   90.00
_cell.angle_gamma   90.00
#
_symmetry.space_group_name_H-M   'P 1'
#
loop_
_entity.id
_entity.type
_entity.pdbx_description
1 polymer ?
#
loop_
_entity_poly.entity_id
_entity_poly.type
_entity_poly.pdbx_seq_one_letter_code
_entity_poly.pdbx_strand_id
1 'polypeptide(L)'
;MTSIHQSLFMECTLTEQEESAVDKDLLEKVRLNNNVGVKTRFLEEFASFCAAANEKVLVFSQFLRPLCLIIDQITLALKWTEDEEILYMHGIVKSRKSFIHRFNDANSQVEILLASTKACSVEISLVGASRVVLLDVE
;
A
#
# COMPACT_ATOMS: atom_id res chain seq x y z
N MET A 1 -16.96 -8.72 0.55
CA MET A 1 -15.60 -9.27 0.42
C MET A 1 -15.04 -9.27 -1.00
N THR A 2 -15.78 -8.81 -2.02
CA THR A 2 -15.46 -8.98 -3.46
C THR A 2 -14.36 -8.09 -4.05
N SER A 3 -13.70 -7.23 -3.26
CA SER A 3 -12.72 -6.27 -3.79
C SER A 3 -11.30 -6.45 -3.22
N ILE A 4 -11.07 -7.54 -2.48
CA ILE A 4 -9.79 -7.87 -1.86
C ILE A 4 -9.03 -8.82 -2.81
N HIS A 5 -7.73 -8.58 -2.98
CA HIS A 5 -6.89 -9.43 -3.82
C HIS A 5 -6.88 -10.87 -3.29
N GLN A 6 -7.12 -11.85 -4.16
CA GLN A 6 -7.35 -13.25 -3.76
C GLN A 6 -6.17 -13.87 -3.00
N SER A 7 -4.94 -13.45 -3.30
CA SER A 7 -3.75 -13.94 -2.58
C SER A 7 -3.78 -13.67 -1.07
N LEU A 8 -4.57 -12.70 -0.61
CA LEU A 8 -4.70 -12.38 0.81
C LEU A 8 -5.41 -13.50 1.59
N PHE A 9 -6.15 -14.40 0.93
CA PHE A 9 -6.72 -15.58 1.57
C PHE A 9 -5.66 -16.54 2.14
N MET A 10 -4.43 -16.52 1.61
CA MET A 10 -3.33 -17.33 2.15
C MET A 10 -2.90 -16.91 3.55
N GLU A 11 -3.21 -15.67 3.95
CA GLU A 11 -2.87 -15.11 5.26
C GLU A 11 -4.09 -15.00 6.19
N CYS A 12 -5.25 -15.51 5.77
CA CYS A 12 -6.46 -15.57 6.58
C CYS A 12 -6.52 -16.86 7.40
N THR A 13 -7.14 -16.79 8.58
CA THR A 13 -7.61 -17.99 9.27
C THR A 13 -8.83 -18.51 8.53
N LEU A 14 -8.65 -19.58 7.75
CA LEU A 14 -9.72 -20.23 7.00
C LEU A 14 -10.32 -21.37 7.81
N THR A 15 -11.59 -21.67 7.57
CA THR A 15 -12.22 -22.92 8.02
C THR A 15 -11.70 -24.10 7.20
N GLU A 16 -11.81 -25.34 7.70
CA GLU A 16 -11.37 -26.55 6.97
C GLU A 16 -12.01 -26.64 5.57
N GLN A 17 -13.26 -26.21 5.45
CA GLN A 17 -13.99 -26.19 4.19
C GLN A 17 -13.42 -25.15 3.21
N GLU A 18 -13.06 -23.96 3.70
CA GLU A 18 -12.43 -22.92 2.90
C GLU A 18 -11.00 -23.30 2.48
N GLU A 19 -10.22 -23.92 3.36
CA GLU A 19 -8.88 -24.43 3.01
C GLU A 19 -8.94 -25.45 1.87
N SER A 20 -9.94 -26.34 1.87
CA SER A 20 -10.13 -27.33 0.81
C SER A 20 -10.53 -26.72 -0.54
N ALA A 21 -11.10 -25.52 -0.53
CA ALA A 21 -11.57 -24.81 -1.72
C ALA A 21 -10.53 -23.85 -2.31
N VAL A 22 -9.44 -23.58 -1.59
CA VAL A 22 -8.38 -22.64 -2.00
C VAL A 22 -7.21 -23.38 -2.63
N ASP A 23 -6.94 -23.07 -3.89
CA ASP A 23 -5.71 -23.48 -4.57
C ASP A 23 -4.56 -22.53 -4.19
N LYS A 24 -3.75 -22.94 -3.21
CA LYS A 24 -2.63 -22.13 -2.69
C LYS A 24 -1.57 -21.86 -3.78
N ASP A 25 -1.28 -22.84 -4.64
CA ASP A 25 -0.29 -22.69 -5.70
C ASP A 25 -0.73 -21.66 -6.74
N LEU A 26 -2.03 -21.62 -7.06
CA LEU A 26 -2.60 -20.58 -7.91
C LEU A 26 -2.52 -19.21 -7.24
N LEU A 27 -2.87 -19.12 -5.94
CA LEU A 27 -2.83 -17.87 -5.19
C LEU A 27 -1.43 -17.26 -5.10
N GLU A 28 -0.39 -18.09 -4.95
CA GLU A 28 0.99 -17.63 -4.99
C GLU A 28 1.37 -17.07 -6.37
N LYS A 29 1.00 -17.77 -7.45
CA LYS A 29 1.28 -17.33 -8.84
C LYS A 29 0.63 -16.00 -9.17
N VAL A 30 -0.57 -15.73 -8.66
CA VAL A 30 -1.28 -14.49 -8.94
C VAL A 30 -0.98 -13.37 -7.94
N ARG A 31 -0.26 -13.65 -6.84
CA ARG A 31 0.00 -12.69 -5.75
C ARG A 31 0.57 -11.37 -6.24
N LEU A 32 1.50 -11.40 -7.18
CA LEU A 32 2.18 -10.20 -7.70
C LEU A 32 1.48 -9.62 -8.95
N ASN A 33 0.40 -10.24 -9.40
CA ASN A 33 -0.40 -9.75 -10.52
C ASN A 33 -1.47 -8.77 -10.01
N ASN A 34 -1.12 -7.49 -10.01
CA ASN A 34 -2.00 -6.39 -9.65
C ASN A 34 -3.37 -6.42 -10.37
N ASN A 35 -3.47 -6.98 -11.59
CA ASN A 35 -4.71 -7.05 -12.38
C ASN A 35 -5.79 -7.92 -11.74
N VAL A 36 -5.44 -8.77 -10.78
CA VAL A 36 -6.38 -9.65 -10.08
C VAL A 36 -7.13 -8.90 -8.97
N GLY A 37 -6.57 -7.79 -8.46
CA GLY A 37 -7.22 -6.96 -7.44
C GLY A 37 -7.58 -5.57 -7.98
N VAL A 38 -8.86 -5.22 -7.95
CA VAL A 38 -9.31 -3.89 -8.44
C VAL A 38 -8.66 -2.75 -7.66
N LYS A 39 -8.56 -2.87 -6.33
CA LYS A 39 -7.95 -1.85 -5.46
C LYS A 39 -6.43 -1.75 -5.64
N THR A 40 -5.77 -2.89 -5.81
CA THR A 40 -4.32 -2.93 -5.98
C THR A 40 -3.92 -2.37 -7.34
N ARG A 41 -4.65 -2.76 -8.40
CA ARG A 41 -4.52 -2.18 -9.74
C ARG A 41 -4.76 -0.68 -9.74
N PHE A 42 -5.87 -0.24 -9.16
CA PHE A 42 -6.20 1.20 -9.05
C PHE A 42 -5.04 1.97 -8.43
N LEU A 43 -4.50 1.50 -7.32
CA LEU A 43 -3.49 2.25 -6.60
C LEU A 43 -2.15 2.28 -7.34
N GLU A 44 -1.75 1.20 -8.02
CA GLU A 44 -0.56 1.21 -8.87
C GLU A 44 -0.72 2.16 -10.06
N GLU A 45 -1.83 2.06 -10.81
CA GLU A 45 -2.11 2.93 -11.96
C GLU A 45 -2.18 4.40 -11.52
N PHE A 46 -2.81 4.67 -10.37
CA PHE A 46 -2.94 6.01 -9.80
C PHE A 46 -1.60 6.56 -9.31
N ALA A 47 -0.78 5.76 -8.63
CA ALA A 47 0.54 6.15 -8.19
C ALA A 47 1.45 6.48 -9.38
N SER A 48 1.43 5.65 -10.43
CA SER A 48 2.17 5.90 -11.67
C SER A 48 1.74 7.20 -12.36
N PHE A 49 0.42 7.45 -12.42
CA PHE A 49 -0.13 8.69 -12.97
C PHE A 49 0.31 9.93 -12.17
N CYS A 50 0.25 9.87 -10.84
CA CYS A 50 0.65 10.97 -9.97
C CYS A 50 2.16 11.25 -10.04
N ALA A 51 3.00 10.21 -10.06
CA ALA A 51 4.44 10.37 -10.23
C ALA A 51 4.78 11.06 -11.55
N ALA A 52 4.11 10.68 -12.65
CA ALA A 52 4.27 11.35 -13.95
C ALA A 52 3.83 12.84 -13.93
N ALA A 53 2.94 13.21 -13.00
CA ALA A 53 2.52 14.59 -12.75
C ALA A 53 3.35 15.32 -11.67
N ASN A 54 4.40 14.67 -11.14
CA ASN A 54 5.21 15.17 -10.02
C ASN A 54 4.37 15.44 -8.75
N GLU A 55 3.39 14.58 -8.49
CA GLU A 55 2.46 14.64 -7.36
C GLU A 55 2.68 13.46 -6.41
N LYS A 56 2.78 13.73 -5.10
CA LYS A 56 2.92 12.68 -4.08
C LYS A 56 1.56 12.18 -3.60
N VAL A 57 1.45 10.86 -3.44
CA VAL A 57 0.24 10.18 -2.99
C VAL A 57 0.37 9.75 -1.54
N LEU A 58 -0.62 10.11 -0.72
CA LEU A 58 -0.78 9.60 0.64
C LEU A 58 -1.92 8.58 0.67
N VAL A 59 -1.62 7.36 1.09
CA VAL A 59 -2.59 6.27 1.18
C VAL A 59 -2.84 5.92 2.63
N PHE A 60 -4.11 5.83 3.02
CA PHE A 60 -4.53 5.31 4.32
C PHE A 60 -5.30 4.00 4.19
N SER A 61 -5.00 3.07 5.09
CA SER A 61 -5.75 1.82 5.27
C SER A 61 -5.72 1.38 6.73
N GLN A 62 -6.75 0.68 7.20
CA GLN A 62 -6.72 0.00 8.50
C GLN A 62 -6.07 -1.39 8.42
N PHE A 63 -5.91 -1.94 7.22
CA PHE A 63 -5.44 -3.30 6.99
C PHE A 63 -3.98 -3.31 6.53
N LEU A 64 -3.09 -3.85 7.36
CA LEU A 64 -1.66 -3.90 7.05
C LEU A 64 -1.33 -4.86 5.90
N ARG A 65 -2.03 -6.00 5.81
CA ARG A 65 -1.75 -7.03 4.79
C ARG A 65 -2.00 -6.53 3.36
N PRO A 66 -3.14 -5.88 3.06
CA PRO A 66 -3.31 -5.19 1.78
C PRO A 66 -2.23 -4.15 1.50
N LEU A 67 -1.79 -3.35 2.48
CA LEU A 67 -0.71 -2.37 2.28
C LEU A 67 0.59 -3.05 1.88
N CYS A 68 1.01 -4.12 2.58
CA CYS A 68 2.21 -4.88 2.23
C CYS A 68 2.12 -5.50 0.83
N LEU A 69 0.96 -6.06 0.47
CA LEU A 69 0.76 -6.61 -0.88
C LEU A 69 0.89 -5.54 -1.96
N ILE A 70 0.34 -4.35 -1.73
CA ILE A 70 0.45 -3.22 -2.64
C ILE A 70 1.92 -2.80 -2.80
N ILE A 71 2.67 -2.72 -1.70
CA ILE A 71 4.10 -2.35 -1.72
C ILE A 71 4.87 -3.32 -2.62
N ASP A 72 4.66 -4.64 -2.46
CA ASP A 72 5.32 -5.65 -3.29
C ASP A 72 4.96 -5.49 -4.77
N GLN A 73 3.68 -5.24 -5.08
CA GLN A 73 3.21 -5.09 -6.45
C GLN A 73 3.77 -3.82 -7.11
N ILE A 74 3.74 -2.67 -6.40
CA ILE A 74 4.30 -1.40 -6.87
C ILE A 74 5.82 -1.53 -7.07
N THR A 75 6.53 -2.13 -6.12
CA THR A 75 7.98 -2.37 -6.21
C THR A 75 8.34 -3.10 -7.50
N LEU A 76 7.57 -4.14 -7.84
CA LEU A 76 7.82 -4.93 -9.04
C LEU A 76 7.42 -4.22 -10.34
N ALA A 77 6.26 -3.56 -10.33
CA ALA A 77 5.68 -2.95 -11.53
C ALA A 77 6.39 -1.64 -11.91
N LEU A 78 6.68 -0.79 -10.93
CA LEU A 78 7.26 0.54 -11.15
C LEU A 78 8.79 0.59 -10.92
N LYS A 79 9.40 -0.51 -10.45
CA LYS A 79 10.82 -0.58 -10.08
C LYS A 79 11.22 0.42 -8.98
N TRP A 80 10.25 0.75 -8.13
CA TRP A 80 10.42 1.60 -6.96
C TRP A 80 10.98 0.80 -5.79
N THR A 81 11.70 1.46 -4.90
CA THR A 81 12.33 0.86 -3.73
C THR A 81 11.68 1.36 -2.45
N GLU A 82 11.42 0.44 -1.51
CA GLU A 82 11.05 0.81 -0.14
C GLU A 82 12.14 1.66 0.51
N ASP A 83 11.72 2.63 1.32
CA ASP A 83 12.60 3.65 1.89
C ASP A 83 13.31 4.54 0.86
N GLU A 84 12.90 4.57 -0.41
CA GLU A 84 13.30 5.57 -1.42
C GLU A 84 12.07 6.27 -2.01
N GLU A 85 11.41 5.67 -3.00
CA GLU A 85 10.16 6.17 -3.59
C GLU A 85 8.93 5.77 -2.77
N ILE A 86 8.99 4.64 -2.07
CA ILE A 86 7.90 4.09 -1.26
C ILE A 86 8.23 4.28 0.22
N LEU A 87 7.40 5.03 0.94
CA LEU A 87 7.43 5.05 2.40
C LEU A 87 6.27 4.22 2.96
N TYR A 88 6.53 3.43 3.98
CA TYR A 88 5.52 2.66 4.70
C TYR A 88 5.52 3.00 6.19
N MET A 89 4.38 3.42 6.73
CA MET A 89 4.25 3.83 8.13
C MET A 89 3.16 3.03 8.85
N HIS A 90 3.55 2.19 9.82
CA HIS A 90 2.62 1.43 10.65
C HIS A 90 2.93 1.54 12.16
N GLY A 91 1.91 1.71 13.00
CA GLY A 91 2.06 1.72 14.46
C GLY A 91 2.92 2.87 15.03
N ILE A 92 3.61 2.61 16.15
CA ILE A 92 4.52 3.57 16.80
C ILE A 92 5.91 3.47 16.16
N VAL A 93 6.11 4.22 15.09
CA VAL A 93 7.38 4.25 14.35
C VAL A 93 8.35 5.25 15.00
N LYS A 94 9.52 4.79 15.46
CA LYS A 94 10.58 5.67 16.01
C LYS A 94 11.12 6.67 14.96
N SER A 95 11.13 6.28 13.69
CA SER A 95 11.56 7.09 12.55
C SER A 95 10.47 7.98 11.94
N ARG A 96 9.29 8.12 12.58
CA ARG A 96 8.15 8.90 12.06
C ARG A 96 8.55 10.31 11.58
N LYS A 97 9.37 11.04 12.34
CA LYS A 97 9.83 12.38 11.97
C LYS A 97 10.64 12.39 10.68
N SER A 98 11.48 11.37 10.46
CA SER A 98 12.27 11.21 9.24
C SER A 98 11.36 10.97 8.04
N PHE A 99 10.37 10.08 8.17
CA PHE A 99 9.41 9.82 7.09
C PHE A 99 8.57 11.06 6.75
N ILE A 100 8.10 11.80 7.75
CA ILE A 100 7.37 13.07 7.53
C ILE A 100 8.26 14.07 6.79
N HIS A 101 9.50 14.27 7.25
CA HIS A 101 10.43 15.19 6.63
C HIS A 101 10.69 14.82 5.16
N ARG A 102 11.01 13.54 4.91
CA ARG A 102 11.27 13.04 3.56
C ARG A 102 10.04 13.16 2.66
N PHE A 103 8.86 12.81 3.15
CA PHE A 103 7.62 12.90 2.37
C PHE A 103 7.31 14.36 2.00
N ASN A 104 7.52 15.31 2.92
CA ASN A 104 7.27 16.74 2.69
C ASN A 104 8.34 17.46 1.88
N ASP A 105 9.56 16.93 1.79
CA ASP A 105 10.62 17.51 0.98
C ASP A 105 10.31 17.35 -0.51
N ALA A 106 10.14 18.46 -1.22
CA ALA A 106 9.85 18.48 -2.65
C ALA A 106 11.01 17.91 -3.50
N ASN A 107 12.22 17.83 -2.96
CA ASN A 107 13.38 17.26 -3.65
C ASN A 107 13.61 15.79 -3.35
N SER A 108 12.84 15.20 -2.42
CA SER A 108 12.97 13.78 -2.14
C SER A 108 12.37 12.95 -3.26
N GLN A 109 12.93 11.76 -3.48
CA GLN A 109 12.43 10.78 -4.45
C GLN A 109 11.12 10.11 -4.02
N VAL A 110 10.56 10.48 -2.86
CA VAL A 110 9.36 9.83 -2.33
C VAL A 110 8.15 10.18 -3.20
N GLU A 111 7.51 9.16 -3.77
CA GLU A 111 6.31 9.26 -4.61
C GLU A 111 5.04 8.89 -3.83
N ILE A 112 5.14 7.92 -2.93
CA ILE A 112 3.99 7.38 -2.21
C ILE A 112 4.31 7.11 -0.74
N LEU A 113 3.39 7.50 0.14
CA LEU A 113 3.39 7.13 1.56
C LEU A 113 2.16 6.27 1.85
N LEU A 114 2.38 5.00 2.18
CA LEU A 114 1.36 4.08 2.65
C LEU A 114 1.35 4.07 4.17
N ALA A 115 0.24 4.49 4.76
CA ALA A 115 0.13 4.64 6.21
C ALA A 115 -1.06 3.84 6.76
N SER A 116 -0.86 3.19 7.91
CA SER A 116 -2.00 2.66 8.64
C SER A 116 -2.73 3.78 9.36
N THR A 117 -4.07 3.75 9.39
CA THR A 117 -4.88 4.77 10.08
C THR A 117 -4.46 4.93 11.55
N LYS A 118 -4.10 3.82 12.21
CA LYS A 118 -3.56 3.81 13.58
C LYS A 118 -2.21 4.51 13.71
N ALA A 119 -1.35 4.47 12.70
CA ALA A 119 -0.04 5.13 12.71
C ALA A 119 -0.17 6.67 12.72
N CYS A 120 -1.30 7.19 12.26
CA CYS A 120 -1.55 8.62 12.05
C CYS A 120 -2.48 9.24 13.09
N SER A 121 -2.70 8.53 14.20
CA SER A 121 -3.52 8.96 15.35
C SER A 121 -2.89 10.06 16.22
N VAL A 122 -1.72 10.58 15.83
CA VAL A 122 -0.99 11.67 16.52
C VAL A 122 -0.70 12.75 15.49
N GLU A 123 -0.64 14.01 15.93
CA GLU A 123 -0.37 15.19 15.11
C GLU A 123 0.81 14.97 14.14
N ILE A 124 0.49 14.74 12.86
CA ILE A 124 1.43 14.63 11.76
C ILE A 124 1.01 15.62 10.67
N SER A 125 1.99 16.33 10.13
CA SER A 125 1.78 17.27 9.02
C SER A 125 2.38 16.67 7.77
N LEU A 126 1.54 16.16 6.87
CA LEU A 126 1.94 15.52 5.61
C LEU A 126 1.63 16.44 4.42
N VAL A 127 2.16 17.67 4.46
CA VAL A 127 1.93 18.73 3.47
C VAL A 127 2.51 18.41 2.08
N GLY A 128 3.39 17.42 1.97
CA GLY A 128 3.91 16.96 0.68
C GLY A 128 2.85 16.26 -0.19
N ALA A 129 1.77 15.75 0.42
CA ALA A 129 0.72 15.06 -0.32
C ALA A 129 -0.06 16.03 -1.21
N SER A 130 -0.15 15.72 -2.50
CA SER A 130 -1.06 16.39 -3.44
C SER A 130 -2.34 15.58 -3.66
N ARG A 131 -2.33 14.30 -3.31
CA ARG A 131 -3.46 13.37 -3.41
C ARG A 131 -3.55 12.51 -2.16
N VAL A 132 -4.78 12.24 -1.73
CA VAL A 132 -5.06 11.36 -0.59
C VAL A 132 -6.01 10.25 -1.03
N VAL A 133 -5.64 9.01 -0.74
CA VAL A 133 -6.43 7.80 -1.02
C VAL A 133 -6.81 7.14 0.30
N LEU A 134 -8.11 7.01 0.57
CA LEU A 134 -8.63 6.16 1.64
C LEU A 134 -8.97 4.80 1.02
N LEU A 135 -8.09 3.81 1.20
CA LEU A 135 -8.21 2.51 0.55
C LEU A 135 -9.39 1.69 1.09
N ASP A 136 -9.71 1.91 2.35
CA ASP A 136 -10.85 1.37 3.07
C ASP A 136 -11.39 2.43 4.02
N VAL A 137 -12.71 2.44 4.14
CA VAL A 137 -13.50 3.32 5.00
C VAL A 137 -14.46 2.42 5.79
N GLU A 138 -14.66 2.71 7.07
CA GLU A 138 -15.71 2.07 7.90
C GLU A 138 -17.11 2.48 7.44
#